data_AF-A0A7V9TZA6-F1
#
_entry.id   AF-A0A7V9TZA6-F1
#
_cell.length_a   1.000
_cell.length_b   1.000
_cell.length_c   1.000
_cell.angle_alpha   90.00
_cell.angle_beta   90.00
_cell.angle_gamma   90.00
#
_symmetry.space_group_name_H-M   'P 1'
#
loop_
_entity.id
_entity.type
_entity.pdbx_description
1 polymer ?
#
loop_
_entity_poly.entity_id
_entity_poly.type
_entity_poly.pdbx_seq_one_letter_code
_entity_poly.pdbx_strand_id
1 'polypeptide(L)'
;MATWPSAFILDCMHLSWKILTSAVLGTVIMLALSSCARRATNVQTAAAETSTPDVGSAKLSKSGQTSMVAVRFLEDRVKSDPDDVIALQKLANYYLQLHRETADIRYLELALRSARSSLRVLPADQNLSGLLVLAQAEYQTHDFSSARDHAKELTEYQPRKSYGYQVLGDALLELGDYEQAEQAYRKMEELDRGSVATETRLAHLAVLQGDPTTAQRRYVIALAQAKAALVPSAESIAWCHWQLGETTFAIGDYPAAERHYRDALTTFPNYFRALASLGRIRAALDDRAGAIEQYEHAVRIVPDPQFVAMLGDLYKLAGRDKDAASQYSLVEKIARLNELNGALYNRQVAVFYADHDLKPEEAYAKALREYGVRRDIYGADALAWTALKSGKIAEAQSTIKEALRLGTKDARLFYHTGMIAQAAGDNSGARDYLKRALTLNPQFDPLQAPIARKTLEQ
;
A
#
# COMPACT_ATOMS: atom_id res chain seq x y z
N MET A 1 -33.26 5.62 -37.94
CA MET A 1 -34.72 5.82 -37.85
C MET A 1 -35.17 4.99 -36.65
N ALA A 2 -35.66 5.61 -35.58
CA ALA A 2 -37.05 6.09 -35.39
C ALA A 2 -38.02 4.90 -35.17
N THR A 3 -38.87 4.85 -34.14
CA THR A 3 -39.19 5.85 -33.10
C THR A 3 -39.88 5.18 -31.89
N TRP A 4 -39.66 5.68 -30.67
CA TRP A 4 -40.68 5.61 -29.60
C TRP A 4 -41.79 6.64 -29.92
N PRO A 5 -43.08 6.39 -29.60
CA PRO A 5 -43.60 6.83 -28.28
C PRO A 5 -44.71 5.88 -27.71
N SER A 6 -44.91 5.76 -26.38
CA SER A 6 -45.94 6.44 -25.55
C SER A 6 -47.42 5.98 -25.79
N ALA A 7 -48.39 6.11 -24.87
CA ALA A 7 -48.50 6.81 -23.57
C ALA A 7 -49.71 6.31 -22.72
N PHE A 8 -49.86 6.90 -21.52
CA PHE A 8 -51.15 7.20 -20.83
C PHE A 8 -51.99 6.03 -20.24
N ILE A 9 -52.91 6.24 -19.28
CA ILE A 9 -53.43 7.45 -18.58
C ILE A 9 -53.70 7.07 -17.08
N LEU A 10 -53.32 7.87 -16.07
CA LEU A 10 -54.18 8.70 -15.17
C LEU A 10 -55.25 7.94 -14.33
N ASP A 11 -55.72 8.35 -13.13
CA ASP A 11 -55.36 9.38 -12.12
C ASP A 11 -56.14 9.03 -10.80
N CYS A 12 -56.29 9.77 -9.68
CA CYS A 12 -55.90 11.09 -9.14
C CYS A 12 -56.04 11.10 -7.58
N MET A 13 -55.83 12.26 -6.94
CA MET A 13 -56.28 12.68 -5.57
C MET A 13 -55.56 12.04 -4.36
N HIS A 14 -54.86 12.74 -3.45
CA HIS A 14 -55.12 13.96 -2.64
C HIS A 14 -55.72 13.69 -1.24
N LEU A 15 -54.97 13.98 -0.17
CA LEU A 15 -55.32 15.05 0.79
C LEU A 15 -54.11 15.50 1.64
N SER A 16 -54.25 16.61 2.37
CA SER A 16 -53.18 17.30 3.11
C SER A 16 -53.68 17.97 4.39
N TRP A 17 -52.81 18.15 5.40
CA TRP A 17 -53.09 19.01 6.56
C TRP A 17 -51.80 19.58 7.22
N LYS A 18 -51.90 20.73 7.90
CA LYS A 18 -50.86 21.48 8.65
C LYS A 18 -51.53 22.16 9.89
N ILE A 19 -50.81 23.02 10.65
CA ILE A 19 -51.34 23.99 11.68
C ILE A 19 -51.62 23.33 13.07
N LEU A 20 -51.30 23.89 14.26
CA LEU A 20 -50.48 25.07 14.72
C LEU A 20 -50.16 24.99 16.25
N THR A 21 -49.07 25.66 16.72
CA THR A 21 -48.84 26.25 18.10
C THR A 21 -48.91 25.36 19.37
N SER A 22 -48.51 25.75 20.59
CA SER A 22 -47.93 27.00 21.19
C SER A 22 -47.10 26.68 22.47
N ALA A 23 -46.40 27.67 23.05
CA ALA A 23 -45.70 27.60 24.35
C ALA A 23 -46.35 28.54 25.40
N VAL A 24 -46.02 28.40 26.71
CA VAL A 24 -45.92 29.48 27.73
C VAL A 24 -45.44 28.96 29.12
N LEU A 25 -45.01 29.91 29.98
CA LEU A 25 -44.38 29.80 31.31
C LEU A 25 -45.22 29.14 32.43
N GLY A 26 -44.55 28.73 33.53
CA GLY A 26 -45.13 28.50 34.86
C GLY A 26 -44.05 28.32 35.94
N THR A 27 -44.05 29.12 37.00
CA THR A 27 -42.94 29.26 37.99
C THR A 27 -43.47 29.15 39.44
N VAL A 28 -42.58 29.18 40.45
CA VAL A 28 -42.74 29.80 41.81
C VAL A 28 -42.74 28.88 43.08
N ILE A 29 -41.76 29.17 43.96
CA ILE A 29 -41.70 29.10 45.44
C ILE A 29 -41.06 27.93 46.25
N MET A 30 -40.36 28.44 47.28
CA MET A 30 -39.48 27.92 48.32
C MET A 30 -40.15 27.02 49.39
N LEU A 31 -39.32 26.34 50.19
CA LEU A 31 -39.15 26.67 51.61
C LEU A 31 -37.76 26.21 52.13
N ALA A 32 -37.33 26.65 53.32
CA ALA A 32 -35.92 26.60 53.76
C ALA A 32 -35.77 26.47 55.30
N LEU A 33 -34.51 26.48 55.78
CA LEU A 33 -34.03 26.46 57.19
C LEU A 33 -34.08 25.06 57.85
N SER A 34 -33.11 24.61 58.67
CA SER A 34 -31.75 25.08 59.06
C SER A 34 -30.96 23.87 59.65
N SER A 35 -29.76 23.89 60.26
CA SER A 35 -28.87 24.94 60.83
C SER A 35 -27.41 24.44 60.97
N CYS A 36 -26.54 25.24 61.63
CA CYS A 36 -25.39 24.92 62.52
C CYS A 36 -24.58 23.59 62.39
N ALA A 37 -23.23 23.57 62.49
CA ALA A 37 -22.27 24.68 62.70
C ALA A 37 -20.80 24.36 62.33
N ARG A 38 -20.10 25.39 61.86
CA ARG A 38 -18.64 25.73 62.00
C ARG A 38 -17.59 24.59 62.02
N ARG A 39 -16.79 24.55 60.95
CA ARG A 39 -15.37 24.97 61.01
C ARG A 39 -14.97 25.59 59.66
N ALA A 40 -13.97 26.46 59.66
CA ALA A 40 -13.65 27.29 58.49
C ALA A 40 -12.14 27.39 58.25
N THR A 41 -11.75 27.38 56.97
CA THR A 41 -10.51 27.97 56.44
C THR A 41 -10.72 28.32 54.96
N ASN A 42 -10.47 29.59 54.64
CA ASN A 42 -10.16 30.22 53.35
C ASN A 42 -10.77 29.68 52.04
N VAL A 43 -11.52 30.57 51.38
CA VAL A 43 -11.80 30.53 49.94
C VAL A 43 -10.63 31.14 49.17
N GLN A 44 -10.19 30.52 48.07
CA GLN A 44 -9.46 31.23 47.03
C GLN A 44 -9.78 30.66 45.63
N THR A 45 -10.51 31.46 44.85
CA THR A 45 -10.61 31.46 43.37
C THR A 45 -10.57 30.10 42.66
N ALA A 46 -11.75 29.60 42.26
CA ALA A 46 -11.84 28.55 41.24
C ALA A 46 -11.48 29.12 39.85
N ALA A 47 -10.38 28.62 39.27
CA ALA A 47 -10.16 28.68 37.83
C ALA A 47 -10.90 27.51 37.17
N ALA A 48 -11.54 27.73 36.03
CA ALA A 48 -12.24 26.67 35.30
C ALA A 48 -11.24 25.84 34.48
N GLU A 49 -10.66 24.80 35.09
CA GLU A 49 -9.89 23.80 34.34
C GLU A 49 -10.84 23.01 33.42
N THR A 50 -10.75 23.28 32.11
CA THR A 50 -11.40 22.45 31.09
C THR A 50 -10.68 21.11 31.03
N SER A 51 -11.23 20.11 31.73
CA SER A 51 -10.72 18.74 31.70
C SER A 51 -10.88 18.15 30.30
N THR A 52 -9.81 18.19 29.52
CA THR A 52 -9.66 17.34 28.34
C THR A 52 -9.81 15.88 28.79
N PRO A 53 -10.69 15.07 28.17
CA PRO A 53 -10.79 13.66 28.54
C PRO A 53 -9.46 12.98 28.25
N ASP A 54 -8.83 12.47 29.30
CA ASP A 54 -7.64 11.62 29.18
C ASP A 54 -8.01 10.41 28.30
N VAL A 55 -7.42 10.32 27.11
CA VAL A 55 -7.56 9.16 26.22
C VAL A 55 -6.64 8.07 26.77
N GLY A 56 -7.02 7.55 27.92
CA GLY A 56 -6.23 6.65 28.74
C GLY A 56 -5.70 5.49 27.90
N SER A 57 -4.39 5.29 27.95
CA SER A 57 -3.64 4.49 26.99
C SER A 57 -4.23 3.10 26.77
N ALA A 58 -4.98 2.94 25.66
CA ALA A 58 -5.34 1.64 25.14
C ALA A 58 -4.04 0.90 24.84
N LYS A 59 -3.79 -0.22 25.55
CA LYS A 59 -2.57 -1.00 25.37
C LYS A 59 -2.53 -1.53 23.94
N LEU A 60 -1.74 -0.88 23.08
CA LEU A 60 -1.48 -1.33 21.71
C LEU A 60 -1.12 -2.81 21.74
N SER A 61 -1.87 -3.61 20.99
CA SER A 61 -1.68 -5.04 21.01
C SER A 61 -0.34 -5.38 20.35
N LYS A 62 0.47 -6.22 21.02
CA LYS A 62 1.64 -6.84 20.39
C LYS A 62 1.27 -7.81 19.25
N SER A 63 -0.02 -8.04 18.99
CA SER A 63 -0.52 -8.88 17.88
C SER A 63 -0.34 -8.30 16.47
N GLY A 64 0.57 -7.34 16.28
CA GLY A 64 1.26 -7.13 15.00
C GLY A 64 2.48 -8.05 14.82
N GLN A 65 2.72 -8.95 15.78
CA GLN A 65 3.61 -10.11 15.66
C GLN A 65 2.78 -11.39 15.77
N THR A 66 3.01 -12.34 14.87
CA THR A 66 2.28 -13.60 14.82
C THR A 66 2.64 -14.49 15.99
N SER A 67 1.61 -15.00 16.67
CA SER A 67 1.79 -15.95 17.77
C SER A 67 2.27 -17.30 17.23
N MET A 68 3.58 -17.53 17.26
CA MET A 68 4.18 -18.84 16.91
C MET A 68 3.66 -20.00 17.79
N VAL A 69 3.05 -19.70 18.94
CA VAL A 69 2.33 -20.69 19.76
C VAL A 69 1.01 -21.10 19.10
N ALA A 70 0.26 -20.14 18.55
CA ALA A 70 -0.97 -20.42 17.80
C ALA A 70 -0.68 -21.13 16.47
N VAL A 71 0.41 -20.77 15.78
CA VAL A 71 0.88 -21.45 14.57
C VAL A 71 1.19 -22.92 14.86
N ARG A 72 2.06 -23.21 15.84
CA ARG A 72 2.42 -24.59 16.22
C ARG A 72 1.22 -25.41 16.67
N PHE A 73 0.30 -24.82 17.45
CA PHE A 73 -0.94 -25.49 17.83
C PHE A 73 -1.79 -25.91 16.61
N LEU A 74 -1.84 -25.07 15.57
CA LEU A 74 -2.56 -25.39 14.33
C LEU A 74 -1.78 -26.38 13.45
N GLU A 75 -0.45 -26.32 13.43
CA GLU A 75 0.41 -27.30 12.76
C GLU A 75 0.24 -28.71 13.37
N ASP A 76 0.30 -28.82 14.71
CA ASP A 76 0.06 -30.06 15.43
C ASP A 76 -1.40 -30.55 15.27
N ARG A 77 -2.38 -29.63 15.23
CA ARG A 77 -3.78 -29.97 14.97
C ARG A 77 -3.96 -30.56 13.57
N VAL A 78 -3.47 -29.91 12.51
CA VAL A 78 -3.52 -30.43 11.12
C VAL A 78 -2.72 -31.73 10.97
N LYS A 79 -1.63 -31.90 11.73
CA LYS A 79 -0.87 -33.16 11.77
C LYS A 79 -1.65 -34.29 12.45
N SER A 80 -2.49 -33.99 13.45
CA SER A 80 -3.37 -34.95 14.11
C SER A 80 -4.62 -35.29 13.30
N ASP A 81 -5.06 -34.35 12.47
CA ASP A 81 -6.35 -34.33 11.77
C ASP A 81 -6.19 -33.56 10.44
N PRO A 82 -5.68 -34.22 9.38
CA PRO A 82 -5.33 -33.56 8.12
C PRO A 82 -6.50 -32.91 7.40
N ASP A 83 -7.74 -33.29 7.77
CA ASP A 83 -8.97 -32.83 7.17
C ASP A 83 -9.68 -31.74 8.02
N ASP A 84 -9.05 -31.22 9.08
CA ASP A 84 -9.58 -30.05 9.82
C ASP A 84 -9.51 -28.77 8.97
N VAL A 85 -10.57 -28.57 8.18
CA VAL A 85 -10.80 -27.42 7.29
C VAL A 85 -10.59 -26.09 8.01
N ILE A 86 -11.00 -25.98 9.28
CA ILE A 86 -10.91 -24.73 10.07
C ILE A 86 -9.47 -24.49 10.52
N ALA A 87 -8.74 -25.53 10.90
CA ALA A 87 -7.33 -25.42 11.23
C ALA A 87 -6.49 -25.07 9.98
N LEU A 88 -6.77 -25.71 8.84
CA LEU A 88 -6.14 -25.41 7.54
C LEU A 88 -6.37 -23.95 7.11
N GLN A 89 -7.61 -23.45 7.17
CA GLN A 89 -7.93 -22.04 6.87
C GLN A 89 -7.15 -21.06 7.76
N LYS A 90 -7.14 -21.29 9.08
CA LYS A 90 -6.46 -20.42 10.05
C LYS A 90 -4.95 -20.45 9.88
N LEU A 91 -4.39 -21.63 9.65
CA LEU A 91 -2.96 -21.83 9.45
C LEU A 91 -2.47 -21.13 8.17
N ALA A 92 -3.24 -21.22 7.07
CA ALA A 92 -2.96 -20.46 5.86
C ALA A 92 -2.94 -18.94 6.10
N ASN A 93 -3.93 -18.40 6.83
CA ASN A 93 -3.98 -16.98 7.20
C ASN A 93 -2.78 -16.54 8.05
N TYR A 94 -2.36 -17.36 9.03
CA TYR A 94 -1.17 -17.07 9.84
C TYR A 94 0.12 -17.09 9.01
N TYR A 95 0.25 -18.01 8.06
CA TYR A 95 1.41 -18.01 7.16
C TYR A 95 1.44 -16.76 6.25
N LEU A 96 0.29 -16.28 5.75
CA LEU A 96 0.24 -15.01 5.01
C LEU A 96 0.63 -13.80 5.88
N GLN A 97 0.31 -13.82 7.17
CA GLN A 97 0.76 -12.77 8.10
C GLN A 97 2.27 -12.90 8.42
N LEU A 98 2.79 -14.11 8.66
CA LEU A 98 4.22 -14.35 8.85
C LEU A 98 5.04 -13.91 7.64
N HIS A 99 4.54 -14.10 6.42
CA HIS A 99 5.18 -13.57 5.22
C HIS A 99 5.27 -12.03 5.25
N ARG A 100 4.20 -11.33 5.63
CA ARG A 100 4.22 -9.84 5.77
C ARG A 100 5.21 -9.35 6.83
N GLU A 101 5.31 -10.08 7.95
CA GLU A 101 6.19 -9.75 9.07
C GLU A 101 7.68 -10.04 8.81
N THR A 102 7.99 -11.09 8.03
CA THR A 102 9.36 -11.64 7.90
C THR A 102 9.94 -11.61 6.49
N ALA A 103 9.13 -11.33 5.47
CA ALA A 103 9.43 -11.52 4.05
C ALA A 103 9.84 -12.95 3.62
N ASP A 104 9.75 -13.95 4.51
CA ASP A 104 10.09 -15.34 4.18
C ASP A 104 9.03 -15.93 3.23
N ILE A 105 9.46 -16.28 2.02
CA ILE A 105 8.59 -16.78 0.96
C ILE A 105 8.04 -18.18 1.23
N ARG A 106 8.70 -18.98 2.10
CA ARG A 106 8.29 -20.35 2.40
C ARG A 106 6.88 -20.40 3.02
N TYR A 107 6.51 -19.33 3.72
CA TYR A 107 5.15 -19.17 4.25
C TYR A 107 4.10 -18.98 3.16
N LEU A 108 4.43 -18.43 1.98
CA LEU A 108 3.48 -18.36 0.87
C LEU A 108 3.18 -19.74 0.27
N GLU A 109 4.21 -20.59 0.09
CA GLU A 109 3.99 -21.99 -0.31
C GLU A 109 3.14 -22.75 0.71
N LEU A 110 3.40 -22.52 2.01
CA LEU A 110 2.65 -23.16 3.09
C LEU A 110 1.20 -22.66 3.14
N ALA A 111 0.96 -21.36 2.92
CA ALA A 111 -0.38 -20.80 2.80
C ALA A 111 -1.16 -21.38 1.61
N LEU A 112 -0.56 -21.42 0.41
CA LEU A 112 -1.15 -22.07 -0.76
C LEU A 112 -1.47 -23.55 -0.51
N ARG A 113 -0.53 -24.30 0.09
CA ARG A 113 -0.73 -25.71 0.42
C ARG A 113 -1.89 -25.90 1.41
N SER A 114 -1.95 -25.14 2.49
CA SER A 114 -3.03 -25.21 3.48
C SER A 114 -4.39 -24.79 2.90
N ALA A 115 -4.44 -23.71 2.11
CA ALA A 115 -5.65 -23.26 1.43
C ALA A 115 -6.18 -24.30 0.42
N ARG A 116 -5.31 -24.81 -0.46
CA ARG A 116 -5.67 -25.87 -1.43
C ARG A 116 -6.02 -27.19 -0.75
N SER A 117 -5.47 -27.49 0.44
CA SER A 117 -5.90 -28.66 1.24
C SER A 117 -7.31 -28.47 1.79
N SER A 118 -7.63 -27.31 2.36
CA SER A 118 -8.97 -26.98 2.84
C SER A 118 -10.03 -27.22 1.75
N LEU A 119 -9.76 -26.76 0.53
CA LEU A 119 -10.67 -26.89 -0.62
C LEU A 119 -10.75 -28.30 -1.25
N ARG A 120 -9.82 -29.22 -0.93
CA ARG A 120 -9.96 -30.64 -1.31
C ARG A 120 -10.84 -31.43 -0.34
N VAL A 121 -10.97 -30.97 0.90
CA VAL A 121 -11.83 -31.61 1.92
C VAL A 121 -13.27 -31.13 1.79
N LEU A 122 -13.46 -29.82 1.58
CA LEU A 122 -14.78 -29.20 1.43
C LEU A 122 -14.77 -28.23 0.24
N PRO A 123 -15.65 -28.39 -0.76
CA PRO A 123 -15.63 -27.59 -1.99
C PRO A 123 -16.02 -26.13 -1.77
N ALA A 124 -15.70 -25.28 -2.75
CA ALA A 124 -15.74 -23.82 -2.66
C ALA A 124 -17.11 -23.24 -2.24
N ASP A 125 -18.20 -23.78 -2.77
CA ASP A 125 -19.60 -23.42 -2.45
C ASP A 125 -19.92 -23.57 -0.95
N GLN A 126 -19.26 -24.52 -0.29
CA GLN A 126 -19.40 -24.81 1.15
C GLN A 126 -18.21 -24.27 1.98
N ASN A 127 -17.15 -23.79 1.32
CA ASN A 127 -15.85 -23.46 1.93
C ASN A 127 -15.32 -22.09 1.49
N LEU A 128 -16.19 -21.08 1.55
CA LEU A 128 -15.89 -19.72 1.07
C LEU A 128 -14.75 -19.04 1.86
N SER A 129 -14.50 -19.43 3.12
CA SER A 129 -13.30 -19.03 3.86
C SER A 129 -12.01 -19.68 3.33
N GLY A 130 -12.10 -20.91 2.82
CA GLY A 130 -11.01 -21.58 2.11
C GLY A 130 -10.71 -20.93 0.76
N LEU A 131 -11.75 -20.60 0.00
CA LEU A 131 -11.64 -19.88 -1.28
C LEU A 131 -11.06 -18.46 -1.09
N LEU A 132 -11.45 -17.75 -0.03
CA LEU A 132 -10.87 -16.45 0.32
C LEU A 132 -9.37 -16.53 0.60
N VAL A 133 -8.93 -17.45 1.47
CA VAL A 133 -7.51 -17.56 1.79
C VAL A 133 -6.69 -18.15 0.63
N LEU A 134 -7.31 -18.92 -0.28
CA LEU A 134 -6.70 -19.31 -1.55
C LEU A 134 -6.43 -18.09 -2.44
N ALA A 135 -7.47 -17.31 -2.77
CA ALA A 135 -7.33 -16.14 -3.63
C ALA A 135 -6.33 -15.10 -3.06
N GLN A 136 -6.32 -14.93 -1.73
CA GLN A 136 -5.31 -14.10 -1.05
C GLN A 136 -3.89 -14.67 -1.16
N ALA A 137 -3.71 -15.99 -1.02
CA ALA A 137 -2.39 -16.61 -1.15
C ALA A 137 -1.88 -16.55 -2.60
N GLU A 138 -2.75 -16.79 -3.58
CA GLU A 138 -2.44 -16.71 -5.01
C GLU A 138 -2.00 -15.29 -5.41
N TYR A 139 -2.72 -14.26 -4.95
CA TYR A 139 -2.33 -12.86 -5.09
C TYR A 139 -0.93 -12.58 -4.52
N GLN A 140 -0.63 -13.05 -3.29
CA GLN A 140 0.67 -12.83 -2.66
C GLN A 140 1.81 -13.58 -3.38
N THR A 141 1.51 -14.70 -4.07
CA THR A 141 2.45 -15.39 -4.97
C THR A 141 2.48 -14.85 -6.41
N HIS A 142 1.84 -13.71 -6.67
CA HIS A 142 1.73 -13.07 -7.99
C HIS A 142 0.96 -13.88 -9.05
N ASP A 143 0.16 -14.89 -8.65
CA ASP A 143 -0.84 -15.50 -9.52
C ASP A 143 -2.13 -14.66 -9.51
N PHE A 144 -2.03 -13.47 -10.08
CA PHE A 144 -3.12 -12.50 -10.13
C PHE A 144 -4.30 -12.99 -10.99
N SER A 145 -4.08 -13.94 -11.90
CA SER A 145 -5.16 -14.52 -12.73
C SER A 145 -6.03 -15.47 -11.92
N SER A 146 -5.43 -16.46 -11.23
CA SER A 146 -6.20 -17.35 -10.34
C SER A 146 -6.83 -16.57 -9.19
N ALA A 147 -6.11 -15.59 -8.62
CA ALA A 147 -6.65 -14.72 -7.58
C ALA A 147 -7.86 -13.91 -8.04
N ARG A 148 -7.85 -13.34 -9.26
CA ARG A 148 -9.00 -12.65 -9.86
C ARG A 148 -10.18 -13.61 -10.00
N ASP A 149 -9.95 -14.80 -10.54
CA ASP A 149 -11.05 -15.72 -10.90
C ASP A 149 -11.71 -16.34 -9.65
N HIS A 150 -10.93 -16.78 -8.66
CA HIS A 150 -11.46 -17.21 -7.36
C HIS A 150 -12.08 -16.04 -6.55
N ALA A 151 -11.57 -14.81 -6.66
CA ALA A 151 -12.20 -13.65 -6.02
C ALA A 151 -13.51 -13.24 -6.70
N LYS A 152 -13.63 -13.42 -8.02
CA LYS A 152 -14.89 -13.25 -8.75
C LYS A 152 -15.92 -14.27 -8.29
N GLU A 153 -15.55 -15.55 -8.19
CA GLU A 153 -16.39 -16.62 -7.64
C GLU A 153 -16.90 -16.26 -6.22
N LEU A 154 -16.05 -15.69 -5.35
CA LEU A 154 -16.49 -15.17 -4.03
C LEU A 154 -17.52 -14.04 -4.14
N THR A 155 -17.41 -13.14 -5.12
CA THR A 155 -18.43 -12.09 -5.32
C THR A 155 -19.74 -12.62 -5.89
N GLU A 156 -19.72 -13.75 -6.60
CA GLU A 156 -20.93 -14.43 -7.09
C GLU A 156 -21.64 -15.20 -5.97
N TYR A 157 -20.90 -15.88 -5.08
CA TYR A 157 -21.48 -16.51 -3.89
C TYR A 157 -21.90 -15.53 -2.78
N GLN A 158 -21.16 -14.43 -2.56
CA GLN A 158 -21.46 -13.44 -1.51
C GLN A 158 -21.42 -11.98 -2.00
N PRO A 159 -22.33 -11.57 -2.93
CA PRO A 159 -22.40 -10.22 -3.50
C PRO A 159 -22.76 -9.09 -2.50
N ARG A 160 -22.90 -9.42 -1.21
CA ARG A 160 -23.14 -8.48 -0.11
C ARG A 160 -21.99 -8.45 0.91
N LYS A 161 -20.78 -8.89 0.54
CA LYS A 161 -19.58 -8.83 1.38
C LYS A 161 -18.42 -8.15 0.65
N SER A 162 -17.78 -7.20 1.32
CA SER A 162 -16.66 -6.42 0.78
C SER A 162 -15.44 -7.27 0.42
N TYR A 163 -15.12 -8.30 1.20
CA TYR A 163 -13.86 -9.03 1.09
C TYR A 163 -13.62 -9.74 -0.26
N GLY A 164 -14.68 -10.14 -0.98
CA GLY A 164 -14.55 -10.70 -2.34
C GLY A 164 -14.11 -9.62 -3.33
N TYR A 165 -14.82 -8.49 -3.32
CA TYR A 165 -14.47 -7.30 -4.11
C TYR A 165 -13.08 -6.73 -3.75
N GLN A 166 -12.62 -6.93 -2.52
CA GLN A 166 -11.26 -6.57 -2.10
C GLN A 166 -10.19 -7.29 -2.92
N VAL A 167 -10.19 -8.63 -2.89
CA VAL A 167 -9.18 -9.43 -3.59
C VAL A 167 -9.36 -9.33 -5.11
N LEU A 168 -10.60 -9.22 -5.59
CA LEU A 168 -10.91 -9.01 -7.00
C LEU A 168 -10.34 -7.67 -7.50
N GLY A 169 -10.56 -6.58 -6.76
CA GLY A 169 -10.02 -5.27 -7.11
C GLY A 169 -8.50 -5.22 -7.05
N ASP A 170 -7.90 -5.82 -6.02
CA ASP A 170 -6.44 -5.92 -5.87
C ASP A 170 -5.82 -6.69 -7.06
N ALA A 171 -6.37 -7.85 -7.41
CA ALA A 171 -5.88 -8.67 -8.52
C ALA A 171 -6.07 -8.00 -9.89
N LEU A 172 -7.22 -7.36 -10.14
CA LEU A 172 -7.47 -6.61 -11.38
C LEU A 172 -6.53 -5.41 -11.54
N LEU A 173 -6.19 -4.71 -10.44
CA LEU A 173 -5.25 -3.59 -10.45
C LEU A 173 -3.85 -4.06 -10.87
N GLU A 174 -3.39 -5.22 -10.39
CA GLU A 174 -2.09 -5.80 -10.76
C GLU A 174 -2.08 -6.46 -12.15
N LEU A 175 -3.26 -6.80 -12.70
CA LEU A 175 -3.46 -7.18 -14.10
C LEU A 175 -3.65 -5.98 -15.05
N GLY A 176 -3.64 -4.75 -14.54
CA GLY A 176 -3.85 -3.54 -15.34
C GLY A 176 -5.32 -3.30 -15.79
N ASP A 177 -6.27 -4.11 -15.30
CA ASP A 177 -7.71 -4.02 -15.56
C ASP A 177 -8.37 -2.90 -14.71
N TYR A 178 -7.77 -1.71 -14.70
CA TYR A 178 -8.09 -0.63 -13.74
C TYR A 178 -9.57 -0.20 -13.71
N GLU A 179 -10.27 -0.23 -14.85
CA GLU A 179 -11.70 0.09 -14.91
C GLU A 179 -12.55 -0.92 -14.13
N GLN A 180 -12.17 -2.21 -14.16
CA GLN A 180 -12.83 -3.26 -13.40
C GLN A 180 -12.38 -3.26 -11.93
N ALA A 181 -11.10 -2.95 -11.67
CA ALA A 181 -10.57 -2.78 -10.31
C ALA A 181 -11.30 -1.64 -9.57
N GLU A 182 -11.52 -0.50 -10.23
CA GLU A 182 -12.28 0.60 -9.66
C GLU A 182 -13.76 0.22 -9.43
N GLN A 183 -14.38 -0.53 -10.35
CA GLN A 183 -15.75 -1.05 -10.14
C GLN A 183 -15.83 -1.97 -8.91
N ALA A 184 -14.85 -2.85 -8.71
CA ALA A 184 -14.76 -3.69 -7.52
C ALA A 184 -14.57 -2.84 -6.24
N TYR A 185 -13.65 -1.87 -6.23
CA TYR A 185 -13.45 -0.98 -5.07
C TYR A 185 -14.67 -0.08 -4.79
N ARG A 186 -15.40 0.39 -5.81
CA ARG A 186 -16.69 1.09 -5.64
C ARG A 186 -17.72 0.18 -4.96
N LYS A 187 -17.84 -1.09 -5.35
CA LYS A 187 -18.69 -2.06 -4.64
C LYS A 187 -18.20 -2.37 -3.22
N MET A 188 -16.90 -2.30 -2.98
CA MET A 188 -16.35 -2.40 -1.64
C MET A 188 -16.73 -1.19 -0.77
N GLU A 189 -16.72 0.04 -1.31
CA GLU A 189 -17.15 1.26 -0.61
C GLU A 189 -18.68 1.37 -0.43
N GLU A 190 -19.48 0.72 -1.28
CA GLU A 190 -20.92 0.55 -1.05
C GLU A 190 -21.21 -0.35 0.15
N LEU A 191 -20.37 -1.37 0.39
CA LEU A 191 -20.59 -2.42 1.39
C LEU A 191 -19.87 -2.19 2.73
N ASP A 192 -18.72 -1.49 2.73
CA ASP A 192 -17.80 -1.36 3.86
C ASP A 192 -17.10 0.01 3.87
N ARG A 193 -17.92 1.08 3.79
CA ARG A 193 -17.46 2.47 3.76
C ARG A 193 -16.68 2.86 5.01
N GLY A 194 -15.55 3.55 4.83
CA GLY A 194 -14.75 4.06 5.95
C GLY A 194 -13.96 2.98 6.69
N SER A 195 -13.93 1.72 6.23
CA SER A 195 -13.04 0.72 6.79
C SER A 195 -11.58 0.97 6.35
N VAL A 196 -10.62 0.49 7.14
CA VAL A 196 -9.19 0.60 6.79
C VAL A 196 -8.90 -0.10 5.46
N ALA A 197 -9.57 -1.21 5.15
CA ALA A 197 -9.40 -1.92 3.89
C ALA A 197 -9.88 -1.08 2.67
N THR A 198 -11.03 -0.40 2.83
CA THR A 198 -11.65 0.46 1.81
C THR A 198 -10.86 1.73 1.56
N GLU A 199 -10.60 2.51 2.61
CA GLU A 199 -9.97 3.82 2.46
C GLU A 199 -8.53 3.70 1.93
N THR A 200 -7.79 2.64 2.28
CA THR A 200 -6.41 2.43 1.79
C THR A 200 -6.33 2.04 0.32
N ARG A 201 -7.27 1.25 -0.20
CA ARG A 201 -7.33 0.88 -1.63
C ARG A 201 -7.76 2.03 -2.52
N LEU A 202 -8.76 2.80 -2.07
CA LEU A 202 -9.18 4.02 -2.74
C LEU A 202 -8.12 5.12 -2.67
N ALA A 203 -7.31 5.16 -1.60
CA ALA A 203 -6.12 6.01 -1.56
C ALA A 203 -5.08 5.59 -2.60
N HIS A 204 -4.75 4.30 -2.69
CA HIS A 204 -3.78 3.79 -3.66
C HIS A 204 -4.24 4.03 -5.11
N LEU A 205 -5.51 3.74 -5.43
CA LEU A 205 -6.07 4.04 -6.75
C LEU A 205 -5.98 5.54 -7.08
N ALA A 206 -6.24 6.43 -6.11
CA ALA A 206 -6.09 7.87 -6.31
C ALA A 206 -4.62 8.30 -6.55
N VAL A 207 -3.63 7.64 -5.94
CA VAL A 207 -2.21 7.85 -6.30
C VAL A 207 -1.95 7.47 -7.76
N LEU A 208 -2.41 6.29 -8.18
CA LEU A 208 -2.26 5.82 -9.57
C LEU A 208 -2.95 6.77 -10.57
N GLN A 209 -4.15 7.26 -10.25
CA GLN A 209 -4.91 8.24 -11.05
C GLN A 209 -4.38 9.68 -10.95
N GLY A 210 -3.26 9.93 -10.25
CA GLY A 210 -2.64 11.24 -10.16
C GLY A 210 -3.41 12.26 -9.29
N ASP A 211 -4.27 11.81 -8.38
CA ASP A 211 -4.92 12.64 -7.35
C ASP A 211 -4.32 12.40 -5.95
N PRO A 212 -3.16 13.03 -5.64
CA PRO A 212 -2.56 12.93 -4.32
C PRO A 212 -3.42 13.57 -3.22
N THR A 213 -4.32 14.50 -3.56
CA THR A 213 -5.21 15.17 -2.60
C THR A 213 -6.27 14.20 -2.07
N THR A 214 -6.93 13.45 -2.96
CA THR A 214 -7.82 12.37 -2.54
C THR A 214 -7.05 11.25 -1.86
N ALA A 215 -5.87 10.87 -2.35
CA ALA A 215 -5.04 9.84 -1.72
C ALA A 215 -4.70 10.19 -0.25
N GLN A 216 -4.19 11.40 0.00
CA GLN A 216 -3.84 11.86 1.34
C GLN A 216 -5.08 11.92 2.25
N ARG A 217 -6.22 12.45 1.77
CA ARG A 217 -7.48 12.47 2.51
C ARG A 217 -7.94 11.06 2.90
N ARG A 218 -7.91 10.12 1.95
CA ARG A 218 -8.29 8.71 2.15
C ARG A 218 -7.36 8.03 3.18
N TYR A 219 -6.03 8.20 3.07
CA TYR A 219 -5.08 7.66 4.05
C TYR A 219 -5.22 8.27 5.45
N VAL A 220 -5.60 9.55 5.58
CA VAL A 220 -5.90 10.16 6.90
C VAL A 220 -7.13 9.49 7.56
N ILE A 221 -8.18 9.20 6.78
CA ILE A 221 -9.35 8.46 7.29
C ILE A 221 -8.95 7.03 7.69
N ALA A 222 -8.19 6.33 6.84
CA ALA A 222 -7.67 5.00 7.15
C ALA A 222 -6.86 4.97 8.46
N LEU A 223 -5.99 5.96 8.68
CA LEU A 223 -5.19 6.10 9.90
C LEU A 223 -6.06 6.33 11.14
N ALA A 224 -7.09 7.18 11.05
CA ALA A 224 -8.02 7.42 12.15
C ALA A 224 -8.79 6.13 12.52
N GLN A 225 -9.23 5.38 11.51
CA GLN A 225 -9.99 4.13 11.68
C GLN A 225 -9.11 2.99 12.20
N ALA A 226 -7.85 2.90 11.78
CA ALA A 226 -6.88 1.95 12.32
C ALA A 226 -6.58 2.22 13.81
N LYS A 227 -6.61 3.48 14.25
CA LYS A 227 -6.49 3.88 15.67
C LYS A 227 -7.77 3.68 16.47
N ALA A 228 -8.95 3.77 15.84
CA ALA A 228 -10.26 3.60 16.48
C ALA A 228 -10.76 2.14 16.53
N ALA A 229 -10.04 1.20 15.91
CA ALA A 229 -10.40 -0.22 15.91
C ALA A 229 -10.43 -0.82 17.34
N LEU A 230 -11.33 -1.77 17.59
CA LEU A 230 -11.48 -2.43 18.91
C LEU A 230 -10.20 -3.10 19.42
N VAL A 231 -9.37 -3.60 18.50
CA VAL A 231 -8.01 -4.08 18.76
C VAL A 231 -7.09 -3.40 17.75
N PRO A 232 -6.47 -2.25 18.08
CA PRO A 232 -5.61 -1.53 17.15
C PRO A 232 -4.33 -2.33 16.85
N SER A 233 -4.06 -2.56 15.57
CA SER A 233 -2.79 -3.15 15.11
C SER A 233 -1.72 -2.06 14.96
N ALA A 234 -0.64 -2.20 15.72
CA ALA A 234 0.51 -1.30 15.61
C ALA A 234 1.12 -1.31 14.19
N GLU A 235 1.20 -2.48 13.55
CA GLU A 235 1.64 -2.61 12.15
C GLU A 235 0.74 -1.82 11.21
N SER A 236 -0.58 -1.98 11.31
CA SER A 236 -1.53 -1.32 10.39
C SER A 236 -1.56 0.21 10.57
N ILE A 237 -1.40 0.70 11.80
CA ILE A 237 -1.27 2.14 12.09
C ILE A 237 0.07 2.67 11.53
N ALA A 238 1.18 1.94 11.72
CA ALA A 238 2.48 2.31 11.17
C ALA A 238 2.50 2.27 9.64
N TRP A 239 1.80 1.32 9.01
CA TRP A 239 1.61 1.26 7.56
C TRP A 239 0.82 2.46 7.02
N CYS A 240 -0.26 2.87 7.70
CA CYS A 240 -1.03 4.05 7.30
C CYS A 240 -0.22 5.35 7.45
N HIS A 241 0.58 5.47 8.52
CA HIS A 241 1.55 6.56 8.66
C HIS A 241 2.61 6.52 7.55
N TRP A 242 3.19 5.36 7.24
CA TRP A 242 4.18 5.23 6.17
C TRP A 242 3.63 5.62 4.79
N GLN A 243 2.39 5.25 4.45
CA GLN A 243 1.73 5.68 3.20
C GLN A 243 1.50 7.21 3.11
N LEU A 244 1.14 7.86 4.23
CA LEU A 244 1.11 9.33 4.29
C LEU A 244 2.50 9.93 4.07
N GLY A 245 3.54 9.26 4.56
CA GLY A 245 4.93 9.59 4.26
C GLY A 245 5.29 9.43 2.78
N GLU A 246 4.95 8.31 2.14
CA GLU A 246 5.21 8.09 0.71
C GLU A 246 4.49 9.12 -0.17
N THR A 247 3.22 9.43 0.11
CA THR A 247 2.46 10.43 -0.66
C THR A 247 3.00 11.85 -0.49
N THR A 248 3.58 12.20 0.66
CA THR A 248 4.23 13.50 0.88
C THR A 248 5.64 13.56 0.31
N PHE A 249 6.41 12.46 0.35
CA PHE A 249 7.69 12.36 -0.34
C PHE A 249 7.52 12.44 -1.87
N ALA A 250 6.49 11.83 -2.44
CA ALA A 250 6.23 11.86 -3.88
C ALA A 250 6.07 13.29 -4.46
N ILE A 251 5.65 14.25 -3.62
CA ILE A 251 5.50 15.68 -3.97
C ILE A 251 6.61 16.58 -3.38
N GLY A 252 7.71 16.00 -2.88
CA GLY A 252 8.86 16.73 -2.33
C GLY A 252 8.67 17.35 -0.94
N ASP A 253 7.56 17.08 -0.23
CA ASP A 253 7.34 17.53 1.16
C ASP A 253 8.09 16.61 2.14
N TYR A 254 9.42 16.74 2.15
CA TYR A 254 10.28 15.99 3.06
C TYR A 254 9.96 16.23 4.55
N PRO A 255 9.61 17.45 5.03
CA PRO A 255 9.24 17.67 6.43
C PRO A 255 7.98 16.92 6.86
N ALA A 256 6.93 16.88 6.04
CA ALA A 256 5.74 16.08 6.36
C ALA A 256 6.03 14.58 6.26
N ALA A 257 6.83 14.16 5.29
CA ALA A 257 7.22 12.76 5.12
C ALA A 257 8.06 12.26 6.31
N GLU A 258 9.10 13.00 6.74
CA GLU A 258 9.94 12.63 7.88
C GLU A 258 9.13 12.51 9.18
N ARG A 259 8.17 13.41 9.41
CA ARG A 259 7.21 13.30 10.53
C ARG A 259 6.43 11.99 10.45
N HIS A 260 5.82 11.67 9.31
CA HIS A 260 5.01 10.48 9.16
C HIS A 260 5.80 9.17 9.26
N TYR A 261 7.05 9.13 8.78
CA TYR A 261 7.92 7.96 9.00
C TYR A 261 8.36 7.83 10.48
N ARG A 262 8.62 8.94 11.18
CA ARG A 262 8.86 8.91 12.64
C ARG A 262 7.64 8.44 13.42
N ASP A 263 6.43 8.88 13.08
CA ASP A 263 5.19 8.41 13.70
C ASP A 263 5.02 6.89 13.51
N ALA A 264 5.35 6.37 12.31
CA ALA A 264 5.31 4.95 12.01
C ALA A 264 6.28 4.15 12.90
N LEU A 265 7.54 4.60 13.04
CA LEU A 265 8.54 3.93 13.90
C LEU A 265 8.25 4.09 15.40
N THR A 266 7.61 5.18 15.81
CA THR A 266 7.13 5.39 17.18
C THR A 266 5.99 4.42 17.52
N THR A 267 5.13 4.11 16.53
CA THR A 267 4.03 3.16 16.67
C THR A 267 4.53 1.71 16.63
N PHE A 268 5.42 1.38 15.68
CA PHE A 268 5.95 0.05 15.46
C PHE A 268 7.48 0.13 15.27
N PRO A 269 8.26 -0.03 16.35
CA PRO A 269 9.72 0.00 16.29
C PRO A 269 10.27 -1.04 15.31
N ASN A 270 11.37 -0.69 14.63
CA ASN A 270 11.99 -1.51 13.58
C ASN A 270 11.10 -1.81 12.37
N TYR A 271 10.08 -0.98 12.10
CA TYR A 271 9.31 -1.08 10.85
C TYR A 271 10.19 -0.70 9.64
N PHE A 272 10.77 -1.72 9.01
CA PHE A 272 11.84 -1.60 8.01
C PHE A 272 11.52 -0.67 6.84
N ARG A 273 10.26 -0.59 6.41
CA ARG A 273 9.82 0.34 5.35
C ARG A 273 9.98 1.80 5.76
N ALA A 274 9.66 2.16 7.01
CA ALA A 274 9.85 3.52 7.51
C ALA A 274 11.31 3.84 7.84
N LEU A 275 12.14 2.85 8.20
CA LEU A 275 13.60 3.02 8.27
C LEU A 275 14.17 3.35 6.87
N ALA A 276 13.85 2.55 5.86
CA ALA A 276 14.29 2.80 4.49
C ALA A 276 13.82 4.16 3.96
N SER A 277 12.55 4.53 4.18
CA SER A 277 12.03 5.84 3.74
C SER A 277 12.63 7.02 4.52
N LEU A 278 13.00 6.87 5.81
CA LEU A 278 13.84 7.87 6.50
C LEU A 278 15.23 7.95 5.88
N GLY A 279 15.85 6.82 5.51
CA GLY A 279 17.10 6.79 4.76
C GLY A 279 17.02 7.57 3.44
N ARG A 280 15.90 7.43 2.71
CA ARG A 280 15.60 8.18 1.49
C ARG A 280 15.44 9.68 1.75
N ILE A 281 14.81 10.08 2.84
CA ILE A 281 14.75 11.49 3.29
C ILE A 281 16.15 12.03 3.58
N ARG A 282 16.99 11.27 4.29
CA ARG A 282 18.37 11.69 4.58
C ARG A 282 19.21 11.83 3.32
N ALA A 283 19.08 10.91 2.37
CA ALA A 283 19.71 11.03 1.05
C ALA A 283 19.24 12.27 0.27
N ALA A 284 17.95 12.58 0.28
CA ALA A 284 17.39 13.77 -0.37
C ALA A 284 17.85 15.10 0.27
N LEU A 285 18.25 15.07 1.55
CA LEU A 285 18.79 16.19 2.32
C LEU A 285 20.34 16.20 2.41
N ASP A 286 21.01 15.39 1.58
CA ASP A 286 22.48 15.19 1.54
C ASP A 286 23.14 14.66 2.85
N ASP A 287 22.34 14.20 3.81
CA ASP A 287 22.78 13.45 4.98
C ASP A 287 23.09 11.99 4.57
N ARG A 288 24.17 11.83 3.80
CA ARG A 288 24.68 10.54 3.33
C ARG A 288 24.98 9.57 4.48
N ALA A 289 25.48 10.07 5.61
CA ALA A 289 25.85 9.24 6.75
C ALA A 289 24.61 8.65 7.43
N GLY A 290 23.63 9.50 7.77
CA GLY A 290 22.34 9.06 8.32
C GLY A 290 21.55 8.19 7.34
N ALA A 291 21.63 8.48 6.03
CA ALA A 291 21.01 7.65 5.00
C ALA A 291 21.54 6.21 5.02
N ILE A 292 22.88 6.06 5.03
CA ILE A 292 23.54 4.75 5.13
C ILE A 292 23.11 4.03 6.42
N GLU A 293 23.13 4.70 7.58
CA GLU A 293 22.72 4.09 8.86
C GLU A 293 21.30 3.51 8.83
N GLN A 294 20.33 4.27 8.30
CA GLN A 294 18.94 3.81 8.26
C GLN A 294 18.73 2.67 7.25
N TYR A 295 19.43 2.70 6.11
CA TYR A 295 19.39 1.60 5.14
C TYR A 295 20.13 0.35 5.64
N GLU A 296 21.28 0.47 6.30
CA GLU A 296 21.97 -0.62 6.99
C GLU A 296 21.05 -1.27 8.04
N HIS A 297 20.23 -0.47 8.75
CA HIS A 297 19.26 -1.00 9.71
C HIS A 297 18.08 -1.71 9.01
N ALA A 298 17.49 -1.12 7.96
CA ALA A 298 16.40 -1.73 7.21
C ALA A 298 16.81 -3.08 6.59
N VAL A 299 17.95 -3.13 5.89
CA VAL A 299 18.49 -4.34 5.24
C VAL A 299 18.81 -5.45 6.24
N ARG A 300 19.19 -5.11 7.48
CA ARG A 300 19.45 -6.07 8.57
C ARG A 300 18.17 -6.73 9.11
N ILE A 301 17.00 -6.12 8.89
CA ILE A 301 15.69 -6.64 9.30
C ILE A 301 15.04 -7.41 8.13
N VAL A 302 14.99 -6.79 6.95
CA VAL A 302 14.54 -7.41 5.69
C VAL A 302 15.51 -7.01 4.56
N PRO A 303 16.28 -7.96 3.99
CA PRO A 303 17.18 -7.69 2.87
C PRO A 303 16.40 -7.62 1.54
N ASP A 304 15.52 -6.62 1.42
CA ASP A 304 14.78 -6.34 0.19
C ASP A 304 15.74 -5.88 -0.93
N PRO A 305 15.66 -6.43 -2.16
CA PRO A 305 16.49 -6.00 -3.29
C PRO A 305 16.57 -4.48 -3.51
N GLN A 306 15.50 -3.73 -3.28
CA GLN A 306 15.48 -2.27 -3.46
C GLN A 306 16.27 -1.54 -2.36
N PHE A 307 16.18 -2.01 -1.11
CA PHE A 307 16.93 -1.42 0.01
C PHE A 307 18.41 -1.80 -0.05
N VAL A 308 18.71 -3.02 -0.50
CA VAL A 308 20.09 -3.48 -0.74
C VAL A 308 20.73 -2.72 -1.90
N ALA A 309 20.03 -2.53 -3.02
CA ALA A 309 20.50 -1.72 -4.15
C ALA A 309 20.80 -0.27 -3.72
N MET A 310 19.82 0.40 -3.10
CA MET A 310 19.99 1.79 -2.63
C MET A 310 21.07 1.95 -1.56
N LEU A 311 21.27 0.96 -0.68
CA LEU A 311 22.41 0.95 0.23
C LEU A 311 23.75 0.85 -0.54
N GLY A 312 23.79 0.04 -1.60
CA GLY A 312 24.91 -0.01 -2.54
C GLY A 312 25.20 1.33 -3.21
N ASP A 313 24.16 2.04 -3.66
CA ASP A 313 24.26 3.37 -4.29
C ASP A 313 24.77 4.42 -3.30
N LEU A 314 24.24 4.39 -2.08
CA LEU A 314 24.66 5.29 -1.01
C LEU A 314 26.13 5.07 -0.62
N TYR A 315 26.60 3.82 -0.58
CA TYR A 315 28.02 3.47 -0.43
C TYR A 315 28.86 3.90 -1.66
N LYS A 316 28.37 3.69 -2.89
CA LYS A 316 29.11 4.00 -4.12
C LYS A 316 29.41 5.49 -4.22
N LEU A 317 28.38 6.31 -4.01
CA LEU A 317 28.48 7.76 -3.90
C LEU A 317 29.25 8.23 -2.65
N ALA A 318 29.51 7.36 -1.67
CA ALA A 318 30.39 7.65 -0.52
C ALA A 318 31.86 7.29 -0.78
N GLY A 319 32.21 6.78 -1.96
CA GLY A 319 33.54 6.21 -2.25
C GLY A 319 33.80 4.86 -1.56
N ARG A 320 32.78 4.25 -0.93
CA ARG A 320 32.86 2.95 -0.26
C ARG A 320 32.66 1.81 -1.28
N ASP A 321 33.48 1.80 -2.33
CA ASP A 321 33.35 0.91 -3.50
C ASP A 321 33.25 -0.58 -3.16
N LYS A 322 34.00 -1.05 -2.15
CA LYS A 322 33.97 -2.45 -1.70
C LYS A 322 32.64 -2.82 -1.06
N ASP A 323 32.04 -1.90 -0.30
CA ASP A 323 30.77 -2.12 0.38
C ASP A 323 29.62 -2.07 -0.62
N ALA A 324 29.68 -1.14 -1.58
CA ALA A 324 28.76 -1.05 -2.72
C ALA A 324 28.74 -2.37 -3.54
N ALA A 325 29.91 -2.84 -3.97
CA ALA A 325 30.03 -4.11 -4.68
C ALA A 325 29.52 -5.31 -3.87
N SER A 326 29.65 -5.27 -2.53
CA SER A 326 29.11 -6.30 -1.63
C SER A 326 27.57 -6.30 -1.63
N GLN A 327 26.93 -5.12 -1.59
CA GLN A 327 25.47 -5.01 -1.69
C GLN A 327 24.94 -5.40 -3.07
N TYR A 328 25.57 -4.92 -4.14
CA TYR A 328 25.20 -5.31 -5.52
C TYR A 328 25.29 -6.83 -5.72
N SER A 329 26.33 -7.47 -5.17
CA SER A 329 26.45 -8.94 -5.13
C SER A 329 25.39 -9.62 -4.23
N LEU A 330 24.82 -8.94 -3.24
CA LEU A 330 23.71 -9.44 -2.44
C LEU A 330 22.39 -9.38 -3.22
N VAL A 331 22.14 -8.33 -4.03
CA VAL A 331 20.97 -8.26 -4.94
C VAL A 331 20.93 -9.48 -5.87
N GLU A 332 22.06 -9.82 -6.51
CA GLU A 332 22.14 -10.98 -7.40
C GLU A 332 21.95 -12.33 -6.68
N LYS A 333 22.40 -12.44 -5.42
CA LYS A 333 22.17 -13.64 -4.59
C LYS A 333 20.70 -13.81 -4.23
N ILE A 334 20.01 -12.73 -3.84
CA ILE A 334 18.58 -12.74 -3.56
C ILE A 334 17.81 -13.11 -4.84
N ALA A 335 18.14 -12.48 -5.97
CA ALA A 335 17.54 -12.79 -7.28
C ALA A 335 17.65 -14.27 -7.64
N ARG A 336 18.85 -14.87 -7.47
CA ARG A 336 19.09 -16.28 -7.77
C ARG A 336 18.35 -17.22 -6.82
N LEU A 337 18.25 -16.90 -5.53
CA LEU A 337 17.49 -17.69 -4.56
C LEU A 337 15.99 -17.66 -4.88
N ASN A 338 15.46 -16.49 -5.24
CA ASN A 338 14.07 -16.35 -5.68
C ASN A 338 13.79 -17.15 -6.96
N GLU A 339 14.66 -17.06 -7.97
CA GLU A 339 14.51 -17.80 -9.23
C GLU A 339 14.60 -19.34 -9.03
N LEU A 340 15.41 -19.81 -8.07
CA LEU A 340 15.47 -21.23 -7.67
C LEU A 340 14.21 -21.70 -6.91
N ASN A 341 13.55 -20.81 -6.17
CA ASN A 341 12.30 -21.09 -5.46
C ASN A 341 11.04 -20.88 -6.35
N GLY A 342 11.22 -20.63 -7.66
CA GLY A 342 10.12 -20.36 -8.60
C GLY A 342 9.44 -19.00 -8.41
N ALA A 343 10.05 -18.09 -7.65
CA ALA A 343 9.46 -16.82 -7.24
C ALA A 343 9.61 -15.72 -8.30
N LEU A 344 8.49 -15.21 -8.80
CA LEU A 344 8.47 -14.13 -9.80
C LEU A 344 8.58 -12.75 -9.12
N TYR A 345 9.81 -12.39 -8.77
CA TYR A 345 10.23 -11.04 -8.35
C TYR A 345 11.25 -10.47 -9.34
N ASN A 346 10.93 -10.47 -10.64
CA ASN A 346 11.88 -10.07 -11.67
C ASN A 346 11.98 -8.55 -11.83
N ARG A 347 10.96 -7.78 -11.43
CA ARG A 347 10.91 -6.31 -11.60
C ARG A 347 12.07 -5.61 -10.91
N GLN A 348 12.27 -5.86 -9.63
CA GLN A 348 13.26 -5.16 -8.81
C GLN A 348 14.68 -5.44 -9.33
N VAL A 349 14.96 -6.67 -9.76
CA VAL A 349 16.25 -7.09 -10.32
C VAL A 349 16.48 -6.49 -11.71
N ALA A 350 15.44 -6.45 -12.55
CA ALA A 350 15.50 -5.86 -13.87
C ALA A 350 15.70 -4.33 -13.82
N VAL A 351 15.00 -3.63 -12.93
CA VAL A 351 15.19 -2.19 -12.69
C VAL A 351 16.59 -1.92 -12.13
N PHE A 352 17.04 -2.69 -11.12
CA PHE A 352 18.41 -2.60 -10.60
C PHE A 352 19.47 -2.73 -11.71
N TYR A 353 19.38 -3.77 -12.53
CA TYR A 353 20.30 -3.96 -13.66
C TYR A 353 20.26 -2.78 -14.65
N ALA A 354 19.06 -2.28 -14.99
CA ALA A 354 18.90 -1.12 -15.87
C ALA A 354 19.52 0.15 -15.27
N ASP A 355 19.24 0.49 -14.00
CA ASP A 355 19.78 1.67 -13.32
C ASP A 355 21.31 1.68 -13.25
N HIS A 356 21.94 0.50 -13.30
CA HIS A 356 23.38 0.31 -13.16
C HIS A 356 24.12 0.02 -14.48
N ASP A 357 23.43 0.07 -15.64
CA ASP A 357 23.95 -0.34 -16.96
C ASP A 357 24.51 -1.79 -16.98
N LEU A 358 23.97 -2.67 -16.14
CA LEU A 358 24.34 -4.07 -16.06
C LEU A 358 23.42 -4.93 -16.93
N LYS A 359 24.00 -5.92 -17.62
CA LYS A 359 23.26 -7.04 -18.25
C LYS A 359 21.96 -6.64 -18.99
N PRO A 360 21.95 -5.61 -19.87
CA PRO A 360 20.71 -4.97 -20.32
C PRO A 360 19.71 -5.94 -20.98
N GLU A 361 20.19 -6.86 -21.82
CA GLU A 361 19.34 -7.90 -22.42
C GLU A 361 18.71 -8.85 -21.38
N GLU A 362 19.43 -9.20 -20.31
CA GLU A 362 18.88 -9.99 -19.19
C GLU A 362 17.82 -9.18 -18.42
N ALA A 363 18.08 -7.89 -18.21
CA ALA A 363 17.16 -6.96 -17.55
C ALA A 363 15.85 -6.83 -18.32
N TYR A 364 15.90 -6.56 -19.63
CA TYR A 364 14.72 -6.51 -20.49
C TYR A 364 14.00 -7.86 -20.54
N ALA A 365 14.72 -8.98 -20.67
CA ALA A 365 14.10 -10.30 -20.66
C ALA A 365 13.43 -10.65 -19.32
N LYS A 366 13.96 -10.17 -18.19
CA LYS A 366 13.36 -10.31 -16.85
C LYS A 366 12.13 -9.41 -16.68
N ALA A 367 12.19 -8.14 -17.09
CA ALA A 367 11.04 -7.23 -17.07
C ALA A 367 9.90 -7.69 -17.99
N LEU A 368 10.20 -8.21 -19.19
CA LEU A 368 9.21 -8.72 -20.13
C LEU A 368 8.47 -9.96 -19.58
N ARG A 369 9.18 -10.85 -18.87
CA ARG A 369 8.56 -11.98 -18.16
C ARG A 369 7.66 -11.51 -17.01
N GLU A 370 8.11 -10.54 -16.23
CA GLU A 370 7.28 -9.95 -15.17
C GLU A 370 6.00 -9.33 -15.73
N TYR A 371 6.12 -8.50 -16.78
CA TYR A 371 5.00 -7.80 -17.41
C TYR A 371 4.03 -8.77 -18.11
N GLY A 372 4.47 -9.98 -18.48
CA GLY A 372 3.56 -11.04 -18.92
C GLY A 372 2.51 -11.41 -17.86
N VAL A 373 2.86 -11.33 -16.57
CA VAL A 373 2.07 -11.73 -15.40
C VAL A 373 1.44 -10.53 -14.68
N ARG A 374 2.21 -9.47 -14.43
CA ARG A 374 1.82 -8.26 -13.70
C ARG A 374 1.87 -7.04 -14.62
N ARG A 375 0.70 -6.59 -15.07
CA ARG A 375 0.49 -5.61 -16.15
C ARG A 375 0.10 -4.22 -15.64
N ASP A 376 0.53 -3.89 -14.42
CA ASP A 376 0.39 -2.55 -13.89
C ASP A 376 1.33 -1.55 -14.58
N ILE A 377 1.03 -0.25 -14.43
CA ILE A 377 1.82 0.86 -15.01
C ILE A 377 3.31 0.80 -14.62
N TYR A 378 3.63 0.30 -13.42
CA TYR A 378 5.01 0.17 -12.95
C TYR A 378 5.74 -1.03 -13.58
N GLY A 379 5.00 -2.04 -14.05
CA GLY A 379 5.53 -3.09 -14.92
C GLY A 379 5.82 -2.58 -16.32
N ALA A 380 4.95 -1.73 -16.86
CA ALA A 380 5.17 -1.06 -18.14
C ALA A 380 6.36 -0.08 -18.07
N ASP A 381 6.50 0.69 -16.99
CA ASP A 381 7.66 1.57 -16.74
C ASP A 381 8.97 0.78 -16.69
N ALA A 382 9.02 -0.29 -15.87
CA ALA A 382 10.19 -1.15 -15.78
C ALA A 382 10.56 -1.81 -17.13
N LEU A 383 9.56 -2.22 -17.93
CA LEU A 383 9.77 -2.76 -19.27
C LEU A 383 10.25 -1.70 -20.25
N ALA A 384 9.73 -0.47 -20.19
CA ALA A 384 10.16 0.64 -21.05
C ALA A 384 11.59 1.12 -20.71
N TRP A 385 11.93 1.22 -19.43
CA TRP A 385 13.26 1.59 -18.95
C TRP A 385 14.31 0.54 -19.33
N THR A 386 14.03 -0.74 -19.09
CA THR A 386 14.92 -1.84 -19.49
C THR A 386 15.04 -1.98 -21.02
N ALA A 387 13.99 -1.67 -21.78
CA ALA A 387 14.05 -1.59 -23.24
C ALA A 387 15.03 -0.48 -23.70
N LEU A 388 14.91 0.74 -23.16
CA LEU A 388 15.83 1.83 -23.45
C LEU A 388 17.28 1.45 -23.15
N LYS A 389 17.55 0.87 -21.97
CA LYS A 389 18.90 0.46 -21.57
C LYS A 389 19.43 -0.73 -22.39
N SER A 390 18.56 -1.41 -23.14
CA SER A 390 18.90 -2.40 -24.18
C SER A 390 18.99 -1.82 -25.60
N GLY A 391 18.89 -0.50 -25.78
CA GLY A 391 18.86 0.16 -27.10
C GLY A 391 17.55 -0.02 -27.88
N LYS A 392 16.54 -0.65 -27.28
CA LYS A 392 15.22 -0.93 -27.87
C LYS A 392 14.30 0.29 -27.73
N ILE A 393 14.69 1.38 -28.39
CA ILE A 393 14.12 2.72 -28.23
C ILE A 393 12.67 2.77 -28.72
N ALA A 394 12.34 2.09 -29.83
CA ALA A 394 10.99 2.06 -30.37
C ALA A 394 10.01 1.32 -29.44
N GLU A 395 10.46 0.20 -28.87
CA GLU A 395 9.75 -0.56 -27.84
C GLU A 395 9.56 0.29 -26.58
N ALA A 396 10.61 0.96 -26.09
CA ALA A 396 10.55 1.86 -24.95
C ALA A 396 9.52 2.99 -25.15
N GLN A 397 9.53 3.67 -26.32
CA GLN A 397 8.55 4.68 -26.70
C GLN A 397 7.12 4.15 -26.83
N SER A 398 6.95 2.87 -27.17
CA SER A 398 5.64 2.23 -27.24
C SER A 398 5.12 1.92 -25.84
N THR A 399 5.93 1.25 -25.02
CA THR A 399 5.55 0.76 -23.69
C THR A 399 5.39 1.89 -22.66
N ILE A 400 6.17 2.98 -22.71
CA ILE A 400 6.04 4.07 -21.72
C ILE A 400 4.66 4.77 -21.77
N LYS A 401 3.96 4.71 -22.92
CA LYS A 401 2.59 5.24 -23.06
C LYS A 401 1.59 4.51 -22.17
N GLU A 402 1.79 3.21 -21.98
CA GLU A 402 0.99 2.37 -21.11
C GLU A 402 1.26 2.70 -19.63
N ALA A 403 2.52 2.92 -19.26
CA ALA A 403 2.89 3.39 -17.92
C ALA A 403 2.27 4.76 -17.56
N LEU A 404 2.06 5.62 -18.56
CA LEU A 404 1.49 6.97 -18.39
C LEU A 404 -0.04 7.00 -18.42
N ARG A 405 -0.75 5.91 -18.76
CA ARG A 405 -2.18 5.97 -19.13
C ARG A 405 -3.13 6.47 -18.03
N LEU A 406 -2.75 6.33 -16.76
CA LEU A 406 -3.54 6.80 -15.62
C LEU A 406 -3.26 8.26 -15.22
N GLY A 407 -2.32 8.96 -15.87
CA GLY A 407 -1.93 10.31 -15.48
C GLY A 407 -1.16 10.40 -14.16
N THR A 408 -0.57 9.28 -13.73
CA THR A 408 0.16 9.11 -12.47
C THR A 408 1.24 10.18 -12.29
N LYS A 409 1.26 10.80 -11.10
CA LYS A 409 2.23 11.83 -10.74
C LYS A 409 3.37 11.19 -9.97
N ASP A 410 4.33 10.65 -10.70
CA ASP A 410 5.53 10.02 -10.17
C ASP A 410 6.78 10.61 -10.86
N ALA A 411 7.75 11.05 -10.06
CA ALA A 411 8.94 11.74 -10.57
C ALA A 411 9.93 10.80 -11.27
N ARG A 412 10.01 9.52 -10.88
CA ARG A 412 10.84 8.52 -11.56
C ARG A 412 10.21 8.10 -12.89
N LEU A 413 8.89 7.91 -12.94
CA LEU A 413 8.15 7.65 -14.18
C LEU A 413 8.35 8.80 -15.19
N PHE A 414 8.25 10.05 -14.73
CA PHE A 414 8.54 11.22 -15.57
C PHE A 414 10.03 11.30 -15.97
N TYR A 415 10.96 10.90 -15.10
CA TYR A 415 12.38 10.80 -15.46
C TYR A 415 12.63 9.76 -16.57
N HIS A 416 12.16 8.52 -16.40
CA HIS A 416 12.28 7.47 -17.41
C HIS A 416 11.65 7.91 -18.75
N THR A 417 10.45 8.50 -18.70
CA THR A 417 9.79 9.05 -19.90
C THR A 417 10.65 10.11 -20.59
N GLY A 418 11.25 11.02 -19.82
CA GLY A 418 12.12 12.07 -20.35
C GLY A 418 13.39 11.53 -21.01
N MET A 419 14.03 10.52 -20.41
CA MET A 419 15.20 9.85 -20.97
C MET A 419 14.86 9.02 -22.23
N ILE A 420 13.69 8.37 -22.26
CA ILE A 420 13.18 7.65 -23.44
C ILE A 420 12.90 8.62 -24.60
N ALA A 421 12.26 9.76 -24.31
CA ALA A 421 12.03 10.81 -25.30
C ALA A 421 13.34 11.39 -25.85
N GLN A 422 14.35 11.62 -25.00
CA GLN A 422 15.67 12.10 -25.41
C GLN A 422 16.36 11.10 -26.36
N ALA A 423 16.39 9.82 -25.99
CA ALA A 423 17.03 8.78 -26.80
C ALA A 423 16.36 8.59 -28.18
N ALA A 424 15.05 8.90 -28.27
CA ALA A 424 14.30 8.90 -29.52
C ALA A 424 14.38 10.22 -30.32
N GLY A 425 15.11 11.23 -29.83
CA GLY A 425 15.26 12.53 -30.47
C GLY A 425 14.10 13.52 -30.23
N ASP A 426 13.10 13.17 -29.41
CA ASP A 426 12.07 14.13 -28.97
C ASP A 426 12.62 15.00 -27.84
N ASN A 427 13.47 15.96 -28.22
CA ASN A 427 14.06 16.94 -27.32
C ASN A 427 12.99 17.84 -26.64
N SER A 428 11.80 17.97 -27.23
CA SER A 428 10.64 18.67 -26.66
C SER A 428 10.03 17.88 -25.50
N GLY A 429 9.63 16.63 -25.72
CA GLY A 429 9.09 15.74 -24.69
C GLY A 429 10.11 15.47 -23.59
N ALA A 430 11.39 15.25 -23.94
CA ALA A 430 12.48 15.11 -22.98
C ALA A 430 12.53 16.29 -21.99
N ARG A 431 12.51 17.52 -22.52
CA ARG A 431 12.59 18.74 -21.70
C ARG A 431 11.30 19.03 -20.92
N ASP A 432 10.12 18.55 -21.35
CA ASP A 432 8.90 18.60 -20.54
C ASP A 432 8.95 17.60 -19.37
N TYR A 433 9.15 16.32 -19.68
CA TYR A 433 9.08 15.24 -18.70
C TYR A 433 10.19 15.33 -17.63
N LEU A 434 11.43 15.69 -18.00
CA LEU A 434 12.50 15.91 -17.03
C LEU A 434 12.25 17.13 -16.13
N LYS A 435 11.64 18.20 -16.65
CA LYS A 435 11.20 19.33 -15.82
C LYS A 435 10.08 18.91 -14.89
N ARG A 436 9.10 18.13 -15.34
CA ARG A 436 8.01 17.63 -14.51
C ARG A 436 8.50 16.73 -13.38
N ALA A 437 9.46 15.85 -13.65
CA ALA A 437 10.13 15.03 -12.63
C ALA A 437 10.72 15.90 -11.52
N LEU A 438 11.62 16.83 -11.88
CA LEU A 438 12.31 17.71 -10.93
C LEU A 438 11.40 18.75 -10.26
N THR A 439 10.29 19.12 -10.89
CA THR A 439 9.28 20.03 -10.31
C THR A 439 8.41 19.30 -9.28
N LEU A 440 8.09 18.03 -9.52
CA LEU A 440 7.27 17.20 -8.64
C LEU A 440 8.05 16.76 -7.41
N ASN A 441 9.30 16.30 -7.58
CA ASN A 441 10.24 16.05 -6.50
C ASN A 441 11.67 16.28 -7.01
N PRO A 442 12.40 17.32 -6.55
CA PRO A 442 13.74 17.63 -7.04
C PRO A 442 14.83 16.65 -6.59
N GLN A 443 14.55 15.76 -5.61
CA GLN A 443 15.50 14.77 -5.09
C GLN A 443 14.84 13.37 -5.04
N PHE A 444 14.06 13.04 -6.08
CA PHE A 444 13.31 11.78 -6.16
C PHE A 444 14.18 10.53 -6.05
N ASP A 445 15.44 10.65 -6.48
CA ASP A 445 16.45 9.59 -6.46
C ASP A 445 17.87 10.22 -6.45
N PRO A 446 18.83 9.71 -5.64
CA PRO A 446 20.15 10.31 -5.50
C PRO A 446 21.09 10.14 -6.70
N LEU A 447 20.80 9.22 -7.62
CA LEU A 447 21.54 9.00 -8.87
C LEU A 447 20.83 9.64 -10.06
N GLN A 448 19.52 9.41 -10.20
CA GLN A 448 18.74 9.82 -11.36
C GLN A 448 18.41 11.33 -11.37
N ALA A 449 18.17 11.97 -10.22
CA ALA A 449 17.85 13.41 -10.18
C ALA A 449 19.02 14.33 -10.61
N PRO A 450 20.29 14.07 -10.25
CA PRO A 450 21.44 14.74 -10.85
C PRO A 450 21.57 14.54 -12.37
N ILE A 451 21.26 13.34 -12.89
CA ILE A 451 21.25 13.07 -14.33
C ILE A 451 20.17 13.91 -15.02
N ALA A 452 18.94 13.92 -14.48
CA ALA A 452 17.83 14.73 -15.00
C ALA A 452 18.18 16.22 -15.11
N ARG A 453 18.88 16.78 -14.11
CA ARG A 453 19.38 18.17 -14.14
C ARG A 453 20.38 18.38 -15.28
N LYS A 454 21.45 17.57 -15.32
CA LYS A 454 22.50 17.65 -16.35
C LYS A 454 21.97 17.48 -17.78
N THR A 455 20.92 16.69 -17.97
CA THR A 455 20.27 16.49 -19.26
C THR A 455 19.44 17.70 -19.71
N LEU A 456 18.91 18.51 -18.78
CA LEU A 456 18.21 19.76 -19.11
C LEU A 456 19.14 20.94 -19.43
N GLU A 457 20.43 20.83 -19.09
CA GLU A 457 21.50 21.79 -19.39
C GLU A 457 22.08 21.63 -20.81
N GLN A 458 21.62 20.60 -21.55
CA GLN A 458 22.00 20.24 -22.93
C GLN A 458 20.85 20.54 -23.89
#